data_AF-A0A5D4TJ19-F1
#
_entry.id   AF-A0A5D4TJ19-F1
#
_cell.length_a   1.000
_cell.length_b   1.000
_cell.length_c   1.000
_cell.angle_alpha   90.00
_cell.angle_beta   90.00
_cell.angle_gamma   90.00
#
_symmetry.space_group_name_H-M   'P 1'
#
loop_
_entity.id
_entity.type
_entity.pdbx_description
1 polymer ?
#
loop_
_entity_poly.entity_id
_entity_poly.type
_entity_poly.pdbx_seq_one_letter_code
_entity_poly.pdbx_strand_id
1 'polypeptide(L)'
;MKQLIALGGGGFSMEPENPLLDRYILQQTGKPTPKICFIPTASGDADNYIARFYQFFEKQECVPSHLSLFNPPTRNFEAFLLDKDIIYVGGGNTRNLLILWREWGLDVILKKAYDKGVLLAGISAGSICWFQEGVTDSFGDVLEPIQCLGFIEGSNCPHYDGEVKRRPSYKEMVANKNIIPGIATDDGVALHYVNNKLEHIVSSRPSAKAYKVYFEKELLEEELPTKYLGS
;
A
#
# COMPACT_ATOMS: atom_id res chain seq x y z
N MET A 1 16.33 -2.62 -9.40
CA MET A 1 16.28 -2.82 -7.93
C MET A 1 14.80 -2.93 -7.56
N LYS A 2 14.41 -3.88 -6.72
CA LYS A 2 13.00 -4.05 -6.35
C LYS A 2 12.66 -3.07 -5.23
N GLN A 3 11.62 -2.26 -5.40
CA GLN A 3 11.19 -1.28 -4.39
C GLN A 3 9.68 -1.38 -4.17
N LEU A 4 9.26 -1.35 -2.90
CA LEU A 4 7.85 -1.40 -2.50
C LEU A 4 7.59 -0.41 -1.36
N ILE A 5 6.55 0.41 -1.48
CA ILE A 5 6.15 1.38 -0.46
C ILE A 5 4.72 1.11 -0.01
N ALA A 6 4.55 0.73 1.24
CA ALA A 6 3.26 0.37 1.82
C ALA A 6 2.80 1.47 2.80
N LEU A 7 1.64 2.09 2.55
CA LEU A 7 1.16 3.26 3.28
C LEU A 7 0.02 2.88 4.24
N GLY A 8 0.16 3.27 5.51
CA GLY A 8 -0.88 3.15 6.53
C GLY A 8 -2.13 3.96 6.19
N GLY A 9 -1.92 5.13 5.60
CA GLY A 9 -2.93 6.06 5.13
C GLY A 9 -2.24 7.32 4.59
N GLY A 10 -3.00 8.38 4.34
CA GLY A 10 -2.46 9.65 3.85
C GLY A 10 -2.36 9.75 2.33
N GLY A 11 -1.29 10.39 1.86
CA GLY A 11 -1.03 10.67 0.45
C GLY A 11 -2.15 11.49 -0.23
N PHE A 12 -2.17 11.49 -1.55
CA PHE A 12 -3.15 12.28 -2.33
C PHE A 12 -4.62 11.98 -1.98
N SER A 13 -4.88 10.78 -1.45
CA SER A 13 -6.23 10.28 -1.24
C SER A 13 -6.89 10.77 0.06
N MET A 14 -6.09 11.02 1.10
CA MET A 14 -6.56 11.44 2.43
C MET A 14 -5.97 12.79 2.84
N GLU A 15 -4.82 13.18 2.28
CA GLU A 15 -4.11 14.42 2.60
C GLU A 15 -3.71 15.18 1.32
N PRO A 16 -4.66 15.64 0.49
CA PRO A 16 -4.35 16.31 -0.78
C PRO A 16 -3.48 17.56 -0.63
N GLU A 17 -3.53 18.21 0.55
CA GLU A 17 -2.73 19.39 0.88
C GLU A 17 -1.38 19.05 1.55
N ASN A 18 -1.09 17.76 1.80
CA ASN A 18 0.16 17.29 2.38
C ASN A 18 0.87 16.29 1.44
N PRO A 19 1.62 16.79 0.43
CA PRO A 19 2.16 15.96 -0.64
C PRO A 19 3.40 15.15 -0.23
N LEU A 20 3.77 15.12 1.05
CA LEU A 20 5.07 14.60 1.51
C LEU A 20 5.27 13.12 1.13
N LEU A 21 4.27 12.25 1.37
CA LEU A 21 4.39 10.82 1.00
C LEU A 21 4.37 10.62 -0.52
N ASP A 22 3.52 11.33 -1.26
CA ASP A 22 3.44 11.16 -2.71
C ASP A 22 4.73 11.63 -3.40
N ARG A 23 5.30 12.76 -2.95
CA ARG A 23 6.60 13.24 -3.44
C ARG A 23 7.73 12.30 -3.08
N TYR A 24 7.70 11.71 -1.88
CA TYR A 24 8.67 10.68 -1.50
C TYR A 24 8.63 9.51 -2.48
N ILE A 25 7.44 9.02 -2.86
CA ILE A 25 7.28 7.93 -3.83
C ILE A 25 7.88 8.30 -5.19
N LEU A 26 7.55 9.50 -5.73
CA LEU A 26 8.09 9.97 -7.01
C LEU A 26 9.63 10.01 -7.01
N GLN A 27 10.22 10.51 -5.93
CA GLN A 27 11.67 10.65 -5.77
C GLN A 27 12.41 9.30 -5.77
N GLN A 28 11.79 8.21 -5.35
CA GLN A 28 12.45 6.89 -5.30
C GLN A 28 12.79 6.31 -6.67
N THR A 29 12.24 6.87 -7.75
CA THR A 29 12.56 6.45 -9.12
C THR A 29 13.90 7.00 -9.62
N GLY A 30 14.39 8.10 -9.04
CA GLY A 30 15.53 8.86 -9.56
C GLY A 30 15.30 9.51 -10.93
N LYS A 31 14.07 9.49 -11.45
CA LYS A 31 13.70 10.09 -12.74
C LYS A 31 13.12 11.49 -12.50
N PRO A 32 13.40 12.46 -13.39
CA PRO A 32 12.82 13.80 -13.28
C PRO A 32 11.31 13.82 -13.58
N THR A 33 10.82 12.88 -14.38
CA THR A 33 9.40 12.81 -14.77
C THR A 33 8.96 11.36 -14.88
N PRO A 34 8.80 10.64 -13.74
CA PRO A 34 8.42 9.24 -13.76
C PRO A 34 7.01 9.02 -14.29
N LYS A 35 6.80 7.89 -14.97
CA LYS A 35 5.46 7.41 -15.35
C LYS A 35 4.81 6.69 -14.18
N ILE A 36 3.75 7.27 -13.63
CA ILE A 36 2.98 6.68 -12.53
C ILE A 36 1.63 6.16 -13.03
N CYS A 37 1.28 4.94 -12.64
CA CYS A 37 -0.01 4.32 -12.96
C CYS A 37 -0.79 4.00 -11.71
N PHE A 38 -2.01 4.52 -11.61
CA PHE A 38 -2.95 4.20 -10.55
C PHE A 38 -3.75 2.93 -10.85
N ILE A 39 -3.94 2.07 -9.86
CA ILE A 39 -4.83 0.90 -9.93
C ILE A 39 -5.91 1.06 -8.84
N PRO A 40 -7.13 1.48 -9.21
CA PRO A 40 -8.23 1.77 -8.28
C PRO A 40 -9.11 0.56 -7.94
N THR A 41 -8.68 -0.67 -8.24
CA THR A 41 -9.54 -1.87 -8.17
C THR A 41 -10.18 -2.09 -6.81
N ALA A 42 -9.49 -1.77 -5.71
CA ALA A 42 -10.04 -1.92 -4.35
C ALA A 42 -11.32 -1.08 -4.15
N SER A 43 -11.44 0.08 -4.79
CA SER A 43 -12.64 0.91 -4.71
C SER A 43 -13.67 0.60 -5.80
N GLY A 44 -13.53 -0.52 -6.52
CA GLY A 44 -14.36 -0.83 -7.69
C GLY A 44 -14.18 0.18 -8.82
N ASP A 45 -12.95 0.66 -9.00
CA ASP A 45 -12.60 1.66 -10.03
C ASP A 45 -13.41 2.96 -9.95
N ALA A 46 -13.77 3.39 -8.73
CA ALA A 46 -14.56 4.60 -8.50
C ALA A 46 -14.00 5.86 -9.21
N ASP A 47 -14.82 6.47 -10.07
CA ASP A 47 -14.46 7.64 -10.89
C ASP A 47 -13.95 8.81 -10.06
N ASN A 48 -14.56 9.08 -8.91
CA ASN A 48 -14.14 10.17 -8.02
C ASN A 48 -12.74 9.93 -7.44
N TYR A 49 -12.33 8.69 -7.24
CA TYR A 49 -11.00 8.37 -6.74
C TYR A 49 -9.96 8.53 -7.85
N ILE A 50 -10.29 8.08 -9.07
CA ILE A 50 -9.47 8.32 -10.26
C ILE A 50 -9.30 9.83 -10.50
N ALA A 51 -10.37 10.61 -10.42
CA ALA A 51 -10.33 12.06 -10.59
C ALA A 51 -9.41 12.74 -9.56
N ARG A 52 -9.47 12.34 -8.27
CA ARG A 52 -8.57 12.85 -7.23
C ARG A 52 -7.11 12.52 -7.50
N PHE A 53 -6.83 11.32 -8.03
CA PHE A 53 -5.47 10.94 -8.45
C PHE A 53 -4.93 11.90 -9.51
N TYR A 54 -5.69 12.16 -10.59
CA TYR A 54 -5.28 13.10 -11.62
C TYR A 54 -5.16 14.54 -11.11
N GLN A 55 -6.14 15.02 -10.34
CA GLN A 55 -6.12 16.37 -9.77
C GLN A 55 -4.85 16.67 -8.96
N PHE A 56 -4.28 15.66 -8.31
CA PHE A 56 -3.03 15.77 -7.58
C PHE A 56 -1.79 15.58 -8.48
N PHE A 57 -1.71 14.45 -9.20
CA PHE A 57 -0.49 14.06 -9.91
C PHE A 57 -0.23 14.84 -11.19
N GLU A 58 -1.24 15.42 -11.84
CA GLU A 58 -1.03 16.35 -12.96
C GLU A 58 -0.35 17.66 -12.54
N LYS A 59 -0.34 17.97 -11.24
CA LYS A 59 0.38 19.12 -10.66
C LYS A 59 1.79 18.77 -10.19
N GLN A 60 2.17 17.49 -10.26
CA GLN A 60 3.52 17.03 -9.93
C GLN A 60 4.34 16.82 -11.21
N GLU A 61 5.66 16.77 -11.08
CA GLU A 61 6.57 16.45 -12.19
C GLU A 61 6.53 14.94 -12.52
N CYS A 62 5.44 14.46 -13.12
CA CYS A 62 5.25 13.06 -13.48
C CYS A 62 4.28 12.89 -14.67
N VAL A 63 4.19 11.68 -15.21
CA VAL A 63 3.18 11.33 -16.23
C VAL A 63 2.14 10.39 -15.62
N PRO A 64 0.96 10.90 -15.20
CA PRO A 64 -0.08 10.07 -14.60
C PRO A 64 -0.86 9.26 -15.63
N SER A 65 -1.21 8.04 -15.25
CA SER A 65 -2.09 7.13 -15.97
C SER A 65 -2.88 6.28 -14.96
N HIS A 66 -3.89 5.55 -15.41
CA HIS A 66 -4.54 4.54 -14.57
C HIS A 66 -4.86 3.28 -15.37
N LEU A 67 -4.99 2.16 -14.66
CA LEU A 67 -5.49 0.89 -15.19
C LEU A 67 -6.79 0.55 -14.46
N SER A 68 -7.92 0.73 -15.14
CA SER A 68 -9.21 0.20 -14.70
C SER A 68 -9.39 -1.23 -15.22
N LEU A 69 -9.93 -2.12 -14.39
CA LEU A 69 -10.42 -3.44 -14.82
C LEU A 69 -11.88 -3.38 -15.29
N PHE A 70 -12.63 -2.37 -14.86
CA PHE A 70 -14.02 -2.16 -15.27
C PHE A 70 -14.14 -1.46 -16.64
N ASN A 71 -13.16 -0.64 -17.00
CA ASN A 71 -13.02 -0.02 -18.32
C ASN A 71 -11.57 -0.06 -18.79
N PRO A 72 -11.09 -1.22 -19.29
CA PRO A 72 -9.67 -1.42 -19.58
C PRO A 72 -9.12 -0.50 -20.69
N PRO A 73 -8.01 0.23 -20.46
CA PRO A 73 -7.40 1.10 -21.46
C PRO A 73 -6.64 0.33 -22.56
N THR A 74 -6.43 -0.97 -22.38
CA THR A 74 -5.71 -1.85 -23.32
C THR A 74 -6.12 -3.31 -23.10
N ARG A 75 -5.81 -4.19 -24.05
CA ARG A 75 -5.89 -5.65 -23.87
C ARG A 75 -4.60 -6.26 -23.31
N ASN A 76 -3.47 -5.56 -23.44
CA ASN A 76 -2.16 -6.05 -23.01
C ASN A 76 -1.73 -5.35 -21.72
N PHE A 77 -2.25 -5.83 -20.59
CA PHE A 77 -1.93 -5.29 -19.27
C PHE A 77 -0.46 -5.40 -18.92
N GLU A 78 0.18 -6.50 -19.30
CA GLU A 78 1.59 -6.72 -19.00
C GLU A 78 2.47 -5.65 -19.65
N ALA A 79 2.32 -5.43 -20.96
CA ALA A 79 3.06 -4.39 -21.66
C ALA A 79 2.76 -2.99 -21.11
N PHE A 80 1.51 -2.72 -20.75
CA PHE A 80 1.09 -1.44 -20.21
C PHE A 80 1.72 -1.14 -18.85
N LEU A 81 1.73 -2.11 -17.93
CA LEU A 81 2.28 -1.95 -16.58
C LEU A 81 3.80 -1.99 -16.56
N LEU A 82 4.43 -2.81 -17.40
CA LEU A 82 5.90 -2.86 -17.51
C LEU A 82 6.52 -1.60 -18.13
N ASP A 83 5.74 -0.77 -18.82
CA ASP A 83 6.16 0.54 -19.31
C ASP A 83 6.20 1.61 -18.19
N LYS A 84 5.67 1.33 -17.01
CA LYS A 84 5.56 2.29 -15.91
C LYS A 84 6.79 2.27 -15.01
N ASP A 85 7.03 3.39 -14.36
CA ASP A 85 8.08 3.52 -13.35
C ASP A 85 7.53 3.22 -11.96
N ILE A 86 6.27 3.61 -11.73
CA ILE A 86 5.56 3.45 -10.47
C ILE A 86 4.16 2.91 -10.74
N ILE A 87 3.75 1.92 -9.96
CA ILE A 87 2.37 1.45 -9.87
C ILE A 87 1.87 1.77 -8.47
N TYR A 88 0.83 2.60 -8.38
CA TYR A 88 0.21 3.00 -7.12
C TYR A 88 -1.17 2.34 -7.00
N VAL A 89 -1.42 1.61 -5.92
CA VAL A 89 -2.68 0.89 -5.68
C VAL A 89 -3.50 1.61 -4.63
N GLY A 90 -4.75 1.91 -4.97
CA GLY A 90 -5.68 2.63 -4.09
C GLY A 90 -6.22 1.79 -2.94
N GLY A 91 -6.83 2.47 -1.96
CA GLY A 91 -7.58 1.84 -0.87
C GLY A 91 -8.98 1.38 -1.29
N GLY A 92 -9.65 0.63 -0.40
CA GLY A 92 -10.99 0.10 -0.61
C GLY A 92 -11.13 -1.31 -0.05
N ASN A 93 -11.82 -2.19 -0.78
CA ASN A 93 -12.05 -3.57 -0.38
C ASN A 93 -10.91 -4.50 -0.84
N THR A 94 -10.06 -4.91 0.12
CA THR A 94 -8.92 -5.82 -0.12
C THR A 94 -9.34 -7.16 -0.69
N ARG A 95 -10.43 -7.75 -0.18
CA ARG A 95 -10.93 -9.06 -0.64
C ARG A 95 -11.30 -9.04 -2.13
N ASN A 96 -12.07 -8.03 -2.53
CA ASN A 96 -12.50 -7.87 -3.92
C ASN A 96 -11.33 -7.59 -4.86
N LEU A 97 -10.38 -6.74 -4.43
CA LEU A 97 -9.14 -6.51 -5.17
C LEU A 97 -8.41 -7.83 -5.45
N LEU A 98 -8.15 -8.64 -4.40
CA LEU A 98 -7.37 -9.87 -4.53
C LEU A 98 -8.06 -10.91 -5.42
N ILE A 99 -9.40 -11.03 -5.31
CA ILE A 99 -10.18 -11.95 -6.16
C ILE A 99 -10.10 -11.52 -7.62
N LEU A 100 -10.38 -10.24 -7.92
CA LEU A 100 -10.33 -9.74 -9.29
C LEU A 100 -8.93 -9.84 -9.88
N TRP A 101 -7.89 -9.53 -9.11
CA TRP A 101 -6.53 -9.60 -9.64
C TRP A 101 -6.08 -11.01 -10.00
N ARG A 102 -6.44 -12.01 -9.20
CA ARG A 102 -6.17 -13.42 -9.52
C ARG A 102 -6.95 -13.86 -10.76
N GLU A 103 -8.21 -13.46 -10.89
CA GLU A 103 -9.04 -13.76 -12.05
C GLU A 103 -8.48 -13.15 -13.35
N TRP A 104 -7.99 -11.91 -13.28
CA TRP A 104 -7.45 -11.19 -14.43
C TRP A 104 -5.94 -11.42 -14.66
N GLY A 105 -5.28 -12.24 -13.83
CA GLY A 105 -3.84 -12.51 -13.88
C GLY A 105 -2.95 -11.29 -13.55
N LEU A 106 -3.52 -10.28 -12.91
CA LEU A 106 -2.83 -9.03 -12.58
C LEU A 106 -1.80 -9.24 -11.45
N ASP A 107 -2.04 -10.18 -10.54
CA ASP A 107 -1.10 -10.60 -9.50
C ASP A 107 0.25 -11.07 -10.08
N VAL A 108 0.20 -11.91 -11.12
CA VAL A 108 1.40 -12.40 -11.83
C VAL A 108 2.12 -11.25 -12.55
N ILE A 109 1.36 -10.38 -13.22
CA ILE A 109 1.91 -9.23 -13.94
C ILE A 109 2.59 -8.25 -12.97
N LEU A 110 1.97 -7.97 -11.82
CA LEU A 110 2.51 -7.08 -10.81
C LEU A 110 3.77 -7.66 -10.17
N LYS A 111 3.81 -8.98 -9.92
CA LYS A 111 5.03 -9.65 -9.46
C LYS A 111 6.17 -9.46 -10.46
N LYS A 112 5.88 -9.64 -11.75
CA LYS A 112 6.86 -9.45 -12.84
C LYS A 112 7.34 -7.99 -12.94
N ALA A 113 6.44 -7.02 -12.78
CA ALA A 113 6.78 -5.61 -12.76
C ALA A 113 7.71 -5.28 -11.57
N TYR A 114 7.36 -5.76 -10.38
CA TYR A 114 8.17 -5.63 -9.18
C TYR A 114 9.58 -6.23 -9.37
N ASP A 115 9.68 -7.44 -9.91
CA ASP A 115 10.96 -8.12 -10.15
C ASP A 115 11.81 -7.42 -11.21
N LYS A 116 11.19 -6.72 -12.16
CA LYS A 116 11.87 -5.87 -13.14
C LYS A 116 12.26 -4.49 -12.59
N GLY A 117 11.87 -4.17 -11.35
CA GLY A 117 12.24 -2.93 -10.67
C GLY A 117 11.28 -1.77 -10.87
N VAL A 118 10.04 -2.04 -11.32
CA VAL A 118 8.95 -1.06 -11.20
C VAL A 118 8.67 -0.86 -9.71
N LEU A 119 8.59 0.40 -9.27
CA LEU A 119 8.25 0.72 -7.90
C LEU A 119 6.78 0.40 -7.65
N LEU A 120 6.49 -0.47 -6.70
CA LEU A 120 5.12 -0.68 -6.23
C LEU A 120 4.84 0.23 -5.04
N ALA A 121 3.69 0.88 -5.05
CA ALA A 121 3.18 1.64 -3.91
C ALA A 121 1.72 1.28 -3.67
N GLY A 122 1.25 1.38 -2.44
CA GLY A 122 -0.17 1.25 -2.18
C GLY A 122 -0.58 1.66 -0.78
N ILE A 123 -1.83 2.10 -0.67
CA ILE A 123 -2.43 2.65 0.54
C ILE A 123 -3.58 1.78 1.03
N SER A 124 -3.69 1.58 2.35
CA SER A 124 -4.80 0.82 2.94
C SER A 124 -4.88 -0.60 2.32
N ALA A 125 -5.95 -0.95 1.61
CA ALA A 125 -6.05 -2.20 0.84
C ALA A 125 -4.87 -2.42 -0.12
N GLY A 126 -4.39 -1.36 -0.78
CA GLY A 126 -3.21 -1.40 -1.61
C GLY A 126 -1.90 -1.58 -0.84
N SER A 127 -1.87 -1.26 0.47
CA SER A 127 -0.75 -1.60 1.35
C SER A 127 -0.81 -3.08 1.73
N ILE A 128 -1.98 -3.53 2.17
CA ILE A 128 -2.24 -4.89 2.66
C ILE A 128 -1.92 -5.95 1.59
N CYS A 129 -2.31 -5.71 0.33
CA CYS A 129 -2.24 -6.74 -0.72
C CYS A 129 -0.82 -7.27 -0.99
N TRP A 130 0.22 -6.50 -0.66
CA TRP A 130 1.61 -6.88 -0.91
C TRP A 130 2.18 -7.92 0.06
N PHE A 131 1.61 -8.02 1.27
CA PHE A 131 2.13 -8.86 2.33
C PHE A 131 1.66 -10.30 2.20
N GLN A 132 2.13 -11.21 3.05
CA GLN A 132 1.61 -12.58 3.10
C GLN A 132 0.20 -12.58 3.68
N GLU A 133 -0.03 -11.78 4.72
CA GLU A 133 -1.32 -11.63 5.38
C GLU A 133 -1.59 -10.16 5.70
N GLY A 134 -2.83 -9.83 6.04
CA GLY A 134 -3.14 -8.52 6.62
C GLY A 134 -4.47 -8.49 7.33
N VAL A 135 -4.75 -7.36 7.96
CA VAL A 135 -6.01 -7.12 8.66
C VAL A 135 -6.96 -6.38 7.74
N THR A 136 -8.18 -6.89 7.57
CA THR A 136 -9.18 -6.29 6.69
C THR A 136 -10.57 -6.24 7.33
N ASP A 137 -11.35 -5.26 6.90
CA ASP A 137 -12.78 -5.01 7.16
C ASP A 137 -13.61 -5.21 5.87
N SER A 138 -13.09 -6.01 4.92
CA SER A 138 -13.73 -6.20 3.61
C SER A 138 -15.15 -6.79 3.67
N PHE A 139 -15.60 -7.28 4.83
CA PHE A 139 -16.91 -7.92 5.01
C PHE A 139 -17.58 -7.45 6.31
N GLY A 140 -18.22 -6.27 6.24
CA GLY A 140 -18.90 -5.66 7.39
C GLY A 140 -17.93 -4.97 8.36
N ASP A 141 -18.39 -4.75 9.59
CA ASP A 141 -17.65 -3.95 10.58
C ASP A 141 -16.69 -4.77 11.46
N VAL A 142 -16.34 -5.97 11.01
CA VAL A 142 -15.47 -6.90 11.75
C VAL A 142 -14.12 -6.96 11.07
N LEU A 143 -13.06 -6.78 11.86
CA LEU A 143 -11.69 -6.97 11.41
C LEU A 143 -11.36 -8.45 11.41
N GLU A 144 -10.82 -8.93 10.30
CA GLU A 144 -10.45 -10.33 10.08
C GLU A 144 -9.08 -10.44 9.41
N PRO A 145 -8.34 -11.54 9.61
CA PRO A 145 -7.16 -11.84 8.82
C PRO A 145 -7.51 -12.20 7.37
N ILE A 146 -6.65 -11.82 6.43
CA ILE A 146 -6.76 -12.22 5.02
C ILE A 146 -5.41 -12.63 4.46
N GLN A 147 -5.39 -13.65 3.60
CA GLN A 147 -4.22 -14.06 2.82
C GLN A 147 -4.07 -13.21 1.55
N CYS A 148 -2.88 -12.67 1.35
CA CYS A 148 -2.56 -11.67 0.33
C CYS A 148 -1.62 -12.24 -0.76
N LEU A 149 -0.86 -11.40 -1.45
CA LEU A 149 0.00 -11.81 -2.58
C LEU A 149 1.37 -12.36 -2.15
N GLY A 150 1.83 -12.04 -0.94
CA GLY A 150 3.08 -12.56 -0.38
C GLY A 150 4.35 -12.04 -1.04
N PHE A 151 4.35 -10.80 -1.56
CA PHE A 151 5.57 -10.18 -2.11
C PHE A 151 6.53 -9.76 -1.00
N ILE A 152 5.97 -9.38 0.15
CA ILE A 152 6.66 -9.06 1.40
C ILE A 152 6.25 -10.06 2.48
N GLU A 153 7.22 -10.51 3.27
CA GLU A 153 6.99 -11.44 4.38
C GLU A 153 6.34 -10.75 5.59
N GLY A 154 5.55 -11.50 6.35
CA GLY A 154 4.81 -11.00 7.50
C GLY A 154 3.44 -10.44 7.14
N SER A 155 2.77 -9.88 8.14
CA SER A 155 1.46 -9.25 7.99
C SER A 155 1.51 -7.72 8.01
N ASN A 156 0.46 -7.08 7.48
CA ASN A 156 0.30 -5.63 7.52
C ASN A 156 -1.04 -5.18 8.11
N CYS A 157 -0.99 -4.15 8.95
CA CYS A 157 -2.15 -3.49 9.54
C CYS A 157 -2.05 -1.95 9.37
N PRO A 158 -2.55 -1.40 8.26
CA PRO A 158 -2.65 0.05 8.07
C PRO A 158 -3.72 0.67 8.98
N HIS A 159 -3.86 2.00 9.00
CA HIS A 159 -4.84 2.75 9.84
C HIS A 159 -4.72 2.45 11.34
N TYR A 160 -3.52 2.17 11.86
CA TYR A 160 -3.36 1.64 13.21
C TYR A 160 -3.81 2.59 14.32
N ASP A 161 -3.79 3.90 14.05
CA ASP A 161 -4.33 4.99 14.85
C ASP A 161 -5.78 5.38 14.50
N GLY A 162 -6.36 4.78 13.46
CA GLY A 162 -7.68 5.13 12.94
C GLY A 162 -8.82 4.63 13.82
N GLU A 163 -9.28 3.41 13.56
CA GLU A 163 -10.40 2.83 14.32
C GLU A 163 -9.95 2.31 15.68
N VAL A 164 -10.72 2.64 16.73
CA VAL A 164 -10.46 2.25 18.13
C VAL A 164 -10.21 0.75 18.29
N LYS A 165 -10.90 -0.09 17.50
CA LYS A 165 -10.77 -1.54 17.57
C LYS A 165 -9.59 -2.09 16.78
N ARG A 166 -8.98 -1.33 15.86
CA ARG A 166 -7.99 -1.88 14.93
C ARG A 166 -6.71 -2.35 15.62
N ARG A 167 -6.13 -1.48 16.45
CA ARG A 167 -4.96 -1.81 17.26
C ARG A 167 -5.16 -3.02 18.18
N PRO A 168 -6.21 -3.08 19.03
CA PRO A 168 -6.43 -4.24 19.89
C PRO A 168 -6.77 -5.50 19.08
N SER A 169 -7.56 -5.43 18.01
CA SER A 169 -7.90 -6.60 17.18
C SER A 169 -6.68 -7.20 16.50
N TYR A 170 -5.78 -6.39 15.93
CA TYR A 170 -4.55 -6.91 15.32
C TYR A 170 -3.66 -7.61 16.36
N LYS A 171 -3.47 -6.97 17.53
CA LYS A 171 -2.72 -7.53 18.65
C LYS A 171 -3.30 -8.88 19.12
N GLU A 172 -4.62 -8.97 19.25
CA GLU A 172 -5.31 -10.20 19.63
C GLU A 172 -5.16 -11.30 18.56
N MET A 173 -5.28 -10.96 17.28
CA MET A 173 -5.07 -11.92 16.19
C MET A 173 -3.65 -12.50 16.20
N VAL A 174 -2.63 -11.66 16.42
CA VAL A 174 -1.23 -12.10 16.52
C VAL A 174 -1.03 -12.99 17.75
N ALA A 175 -1.60 -12.61 18.91
CA ALA A 175 -1.50 -13.39 20.14
C ALA A 175 -2.14 -14.78 20.01
N ASN A 176 -3.29 -14.85 19.32
CA ASN A 176 -4.03 -16.08 19.07
C ASN A 176 -3.50 -16.88 17.87
N LYS A 177 -2.46 -16.39 17.17
CA LYS A 177 -1.90 -16.99 15.95
C LYS A 177 -2.90 -17.12 14.79
N ASN A 178 -3.91 -16.26 14.77
CA ASN A 178 -4.86 -16.15 13.65
C ASN A 178 -4.27 -15.37 12.47
N ILE A 179 -3.24 -14.57 12.74
CA ILE A 179 -2.43 -13.87 11.74
C ILE A 179 -0.96 -13.97 12.14
N ILE A 180 -0.05 -14.02 11.16
CA ILE A 180 1.39 -14.01 11.41
C ILE A 180 1.85 -12.64 11.95
N PRO A 181 3.00 -12.57 12.65
CA PRO A 181 3.60 -11.30 13.05
C PRO A 181 3.86 -10.37 11.87
N GLY A 182 3.91 -9.07 12.13
CA GLY A 182 4.09 -8.09 11.07
C GLY A 182 4.16 -6.66 11.56
N ILE A 183 3.93 -5.73 10.63
CA ILE A 183 4.10 -4.30 10.89
C ILE A 183 2.79 -3.57 10.69
N ALA A 184 2.40 -2.82 11.71
CA ALA A 184 1.29 -1.88 11.69
C ALA A 184 1.81 -0.46 11.46
N THR A 185 0.97 0.37 10.84
CA THR A 185 1.30 1.75 10.49
C THR A 185 0.11 2.65 10.72
N ASP A 186 0.36 3.76 11.41
CA ASP A 186 -0.58 4.87 11.51
C ASP A 186 -0.82 5.51 10.13
N ASP A 187 -1.89 6.29 10.04
CA ASP A 187 -2.11 7.19 8.93
C ASP A 187 -0.95 8.17 8.74
N GLY A 188 -0.55 8.37 7.48
CA GLY A 188 0.57 9.23 7.15
C GLY A 188 1.93 8.56 7.38
N VAL A 189 2.00 7.26 7.64
CA VAL A 189 3.26 6.49 7.71
C VAL A 189 3.40 5.56 6.51
N ALA A 190 4.61 5.46 5.97
CA ALA A 190 4.95 4.55 4.89
C ALA A 190 6.16 3.67 5.23
N LEU A 191 6.04 2.38 4.94
CA LEU A 191 7.11 1.39 4.99
C LEU A 191 7.75 1.29 3.61
N HIS A 192 9.05 1.53 3.50
CA HIS A 192 9.78 1.40 2.24
C HIS A 192 10.70 0.18 2.29
N TYR A 193 10.37 -0.81 1.46
CA TYR A 193 11.15 -2.01 1.27
C TYR A 193 12.01 -1.91 0.02
N VAL A 194 13.30 -2.22 0.16
CA VAL A 194 14.27 -2.34 -0.93
C VAL A 194 14.80 -3.77 -0.96
N ASN A 195 14.65 -4.44 -2.10
CA ASN A 195 14.99 -5.86 -2.28
C ASN A 195 14.39 -6.75 -1.17
N ASN A 196 13.10 -6.54 -0.86
CA ASN A 196 12.34 -7.24 0.19
C ASN A 196 12.83 -7.01 1.63
N LYS A 197 13.72 -6.04 1.87
CA LYS A 197 14.16 -5.64 3.22
C LYS A 197 13.58 -4.29 3.58
N LEU A 198 13.05 -4.15 4.79
CA LEU A 198 12.58 -2.86 5.29
C LEU A 198 13.78 -1.94 5.47
N GLU A 199 13.85 -0.89 4.64
CA GLU A 199 15.01 0.02 4.60
C GLU A 199 14.68 1.35 5.27
N HIS A 200 13.48 1.88 5.02
CA HIS A 200 13.04 3.15 5.61
C HIS A 200 11.61 3.08 6.13
N ILE A 201 11.36 3.86 7.17
CA ILE A 201 10.02 4.17 7.67
C ILE A 201 9.91 5.69 7.72
N VAL A 202 8.97 6.24 6.96
CA VAL A 202 8.82 7.69 6.79
C VAL A 202 7.41 8.14 7.13
N SER A 203 7.24 9.41 7.49
CA SER A 203 5.93 9.96 7.78
C SER A 203 5.69 11.36 7.22
N SER A 204 4.45 11.62 6.79
CA SER A 204 3.92 12.96 6.49
C SER A 204 3.38 13.68 7.72
N ARG A 205 3.36 13.04 8.90
CA ARG A 205 2.88 13.61 10.17
C ARG A 205 3.99 13.54 11.23
N PRO A 206 4.23 14.60 12.04
CA PRO A 206 5.32 14.58 13.03
C PRO A 206 5.21 13.48 14.10
N SER A 207 3.98 13.06 14.44
CA SER A 207 3.71 12.15 15.56
C SER A 207 3.30 10.74 15.15
N ALA A 208 3.05 10.48 13.87
CA ALA A 208 2.58 9.18 13.41
C ALA A 208 3.71 8.15 13.36
N LYS A 209 3.40 6.89 13.69
CA LYS A 209 4.40 5.83 13.94
C LYS A 209 4.11 4.54 13.18
N ALA A 210 5.14 3.70 13.11
CA ALA A 210 5.03 2.29 12.76
C ALA A 210 5.31 1.42 13.98
N TYR A 211 4.71 0.24 14.01
CA TYR A 211 4.83 -0.70 15.12
C TYR A 211 5.08 -2.11 14.61
N LYS A 212 6.07 -2.79 15.17
CA LYS A 212 6.25 -4.23 14.97
C LYS A 212 5.44 -4.97 16.03
N VAL A 213 4.54 -5.85 15.61
CA VAL A 213 3.68 -6.64 16.50
C VAL A 213 3.98 -8.11 16.31
N TYR A 214 4.32 -8.80 17.40
CA TYR A 214 4.75 -10.19 17.37
C TYR A 214 4.47 -10.90 18.70
N PHE A 215 4.44 -12.23 18.66
CA PHE A 215 4.23 -13.05 19.84
C PHE A 215 5.45 -13.95 20.06
N GLU A 216 6.04 -13.88 21.24
CA GLU A 216 7.09 -14.81 21.68
C GLU A 216 6.57 -15.63 22.88
N LYS A 217 6.90 -15.21 24.10
CA LYS A 217 6.30 -15.71 25.34
C LYS A 217 5.06 -14.90 25.74
N GLU A 218 5.02 -13.66 25.29
CA GLU A 218 3.92 -12.73 25.44
C GLU A 218 3.76 -11.92 24.14
N LEU A 219 2.63 -11.22 24.03
CA LEU A 219 2.36 -10.30 22.94
C LEU A 219 3.21 -9.04 23.12
N LEU A 220 4.04 -8.74 22.13
CA LEU A 220 4.93 -7.59 22.11
C LEU A 220 4.55 -6.62 20.99
N GLU A 221 4.74 -5.34 21.28
CA GLU A 221 4.53 -4.23 20.36
C GLU A 221 5.70 -3.26 20.52
N GLU A 222 6.49 -3.11 19.46
CA GLU A 222 7.69 -2.28 19.44
C GLU A 222 7.47 -1.11 18.48
N GLU A 223 7.56 0.13 18.98
CA GLU A 223 7.57 1.31 18.13
C GLU A 223 8.85 1.32 17.29
N LEU A 224 8.70 1.50 15.98
CA LEU A 224 9.81 1.55 15.04
C LEU A 224 10.23 3.01 14.76
N PRO A 225 11.54 3.31 14.70
CA PRO A 225 12.03 4.64 14.36
C PRO A 225 11.44 5.13 13.03
N THR A 226 10.70 6.24 13.08
CA THR A 226 9.98 6.81 11.94
C THR A 226 10.53 8.20 11.64
N LYS A 227 10.95 8.44 10.39
CA LYS A 227 11.50 9.72 9.94
C LYS A 227 10.40 10.63 9.39
N TYR A 228 10.16 11.78 10.03
CA TYR A 228 9.29 12.81 9.46
C TYR A 228 9.90 13.43 8.20
N LEU A 229 9.10 13.60 7.14
CA LEU A 229 9.54 14.09 5.83
C LEU A 229 9.52 15.62 5.70
N GLY A 230 8.82 16.33 6.59
CA GLY A 230 8.66 17.78 6.51
C GLY A 230 9.76 18.59 7.23
N SER A 231 10.87 17.94 7.59
CA SER A 231 12.05 18.58 8.19
C SER A 231 13.10 18.97 7.17
#